data_AF-A0A3S3MFQ3-F1
#
_entry.id   AF-A0A3S3MFQ3-F1
#
_cell.length_a   1.000
_cell.length_b   1.000
_cell.length_c   1.000
_cell.angle_alpha   90.00
_cell.angle_beta   90.00
_cell.angle_gamma   90.00
#
_symmetry.space_group_name_H-M   'P 1'
#
loop_
_entity.id
_entity.type
_entity.pdbx_description
1 polymer ?
#
loop_
_entity_poly.entity_id
_entity_poly.type
_entity_poly.pdbx_seq_one_letter_code
_entity_poly.pdbx_strand_id
1 'polypeptide(L)'
;MEKIRRTVAEIAYTPLHRHRNLPLLHRSLLPFLSLASSLYRFSLFLHQQLYHLGLLKKQRMPVPVISVGNLSWGGNGKTPMVEYIARFLVDAGISPLILTRGYAGGDEAKMLQRHFVRTSAKVGVGANRSAVAASFLERDGCINNFNSSYFKKLCPDQKLGALEVVA
;
A
#
# COMPACT_ATOMS: atom_id res chain seq x y z
N MET A 1 16.75 -27.28 0.04
CA MET A 1 16.09 -25.97 -0.22
C MET A 1 16.49 -24.87 0.76
N GLU A 2 16.77 -25.18 2.04
CA GLU A 2 17.19 -24.17 3.03
C GLU A 2 18.54 -23.50 2.73
N LYS A 3 19.53 -24.26 2.22
CA LYS A 3 20.84 -23.71 1.86
C LYS A 3 20.75 -22.60 0.80
N ILE A 4 19.88 -22.77 -0.20
CA ILE A 4 19.67 -21.78 -1.27
C ILE A 4 18.97 -20.53 -0.73
N ARG A 5 18.02 -20.70 0.20
CA ARG A 5 17.37 -19.55 0.85
C ARG A 5 18.34 -18.76 1.71
N ARG A 6 19.26 -19.43 2.42
CA ARG A 6 20.30 -18.77 3.23
C ARG A 6 21.28 -18.02 2.35
N THR A 7 21.74 -18.59 1.24
CA THR A 7 22.65 -17.89 0.32
C THR A 7 21.98 -16.70 -0.38
N VAL A 8 20.71 -16.82 -0.77
CA VAL A 8 19.96 -15.69 -1.36
C VAL A 8 19.70 -14.60 -0.33
N ALA A 9 19.38 -14.94 0.91
CA ALA A 9 19.21 -13.97 2.00
C ALA A 9 20.52 -13.28 2.37
N GLU A 10 21.63 -14.02 2.37
CA GLU A 10 22.97 -13.50 2.63
C GLU A 10 23.41 -12.51 1.54
N ILE A 11 23.16 -12.84 0.26
CA ILE A 11 23.43 -11.93 -0.88
C ILE A 11 22.53 -10.69 -0.85
N ALA A 12 21.25 -10.83 -0.45
CA ALA A 12 20.28 -9.75 -0.49
C ALA A 12 20.44 -8.73 0.65
N TYR A 13 20.97 -9.14 1.82
CA TYR A 13 21.07 -8.29 3.02
C TYR A 13 22.47 -7.76 3.33
N THR A 14 23.54 -8.18 2.63
CA THR A 14 24.88 -7.64 2.90
C THR A 14 25.04 -6.20 2.41
N PRO A 15 25.36 -5.24 3.32
CA PRO A 15 25.64 -3.85 2.96
C PRO A 15 26.90 -3.74 2.10
N LEU A 16 26.80 -2.90 1.08
CA LEU A 16 27.68 -2.75 -0.07
C LEU A 16 29.09 -2.16 0.22
N HIS A 17 29.77 -2.53 1.32
CA HIS A 17 31.07 -1.91 1.70
C HIS A 17 32.19 -2.86 2.15
N ARG A 18 32.23 -4.12 1.67
CA ARG A 18 33.42 -4.96 1.83
C ARG A 18 33.69 -5.86 0.61
N HIS A 19 34.06 -5.22 -0.50
CA HIS A 19 34.67 -5.88 -1.65
C HIS A 19 36.14 -6.25 -1.35
N ARG A 20 36.39 -7.49 -0.93
CA ARG A 20 37.67 -8.18 -1.20
C ARG A 20 37.46 -9.68 -1.00
N ASN A 21 37.42 -10.41 -2.11
CA ASN A 21 37.28 -11.87 -2.26
C ASN A 21 35.84 -12.40 -2.44
N LEU A 22 35.27 -12.21 -3.63
CA LEU A 22 34.12 -12.97 -4.13
C LEU A 22 34.45 -13.52 -5.54
N PRO A 23 34.05 -14.77 -5.88
CA PRO A 23 34.55 -15.55 -7.01
C PRO A 23 34.22 -14.96 -8.40
N LEU A 24 35.03 -15.32 -9.41
CA LEU A 24 34.95 -14.85 -10.81
C LEU A 24 33.55 -14.96 -11.46
N LEU A 25 32.73 -15.94 -11.04
CA LEU A 25 31.36 -16.13 -11.54
C LEU A 25 30.39 -15.01 -11.10
N HIS A 26 30.64 -14.36 -9.97
CA HIS A 26 29.78 -13.26 -9.52
C HIS A 26 30.00 -12.00 -10.37
N ARG A 27 31.19 -11.86 -10.98
CA ARG A 27 31.57 -10.69 -11.78
C ARG A 27 30.87 -10.64 -13.15
N SER A 28 30.46 -11.77 -13.71
CA SER A 28 29.69 -11.81 -14.98
C SER A 28 28.17 -11.67 -14.78
N LEU A 29 27.63 -12.10 -13.63
CA LEU A 29 26.22 -11.94 -13.28
C LEU A 29 25.86 -10.49 -12.92
N LEU A 30 26.77 -9.76 -12.26
CA LEU A 30 26.57 -8.36 -11.87
C LEU A 30 26.20 -7.42 -13.04
N PRO A 31 26.91 -7.40 -14.19
CA PRO A 31 26.54 -6.53 -15.31
C PRO A 31 25.19 -6.92 -15.93
N PHE A 32 24.85 -8.22 -15.96
CA PHE A 32 23.56 -8.69 -16.44
C PHE A 32 22.41 -8.25 -15.53
N LEU A 33 22.54 -8.45 -14.21
CA LEU A 33 21.55 -7.96 -13.24
C LEU A 33 21.49 -6.42 -13.21
N SER A 34 22.61 -5.73 -13.39
CA SER A 34 22.67 -4.27 -13.47
C SER A 34 21.94 -3.75 -14.71
N LEU A 35 22.09 -4.42 -15.86
CA LEU A 35 21.36 -4.07 -17.09
C LEU A 35 19.86 -4.29 -16.90
N ALA A 36 19.45 -5.43 -16.35
CA ALA A 36 18.05 -5.72 -16.04
C ALA A 36 17.46 -4.70 -15.04
N SER A 37 18.21 -4.34 -14.00
CA SER A 37 17.82 -3.32 -13.02
C SER A 37 17.68 -1.94 -13.66
N SER A 38 18.61 -1.57 -14.57
CA SER A 38 18.56 -0.30 -15.31
C SER A 38 17.33 -0.25 -16.23
N LEU A 39 17.01 -1.33 -16.94
CA LEU A 39 15.80 -1.41 -17.77
C LEU A 39 14.53 -1.29 -16.93
N TYR A 40 14.47 -1.97 -15.78
CA TYR A 40 13.36 -1.85 -14.85
C TYR A 40 13.21 -0.42 -14.31
N ARG A 41 14.33 0.22 -13.95
CA ARG A 41 14.36 1.60 -13.46
C ARG A 41 13.93 2.59 -14.54
N PHE A 42 14.36 2.39 -15.78
CA PHE A 42 13.94 3.20 -16.92
C PHE A 42 12.44 3.02 -17.21
N SER A 43 11.92 1.80 -17.14
CA SER A 43 10.49 1.53 -17.30
C SER A 43 9.66 2.22 -16.20
N LEU A 44 10.10 2.14 -14.94
CA LEU A 44 9.46 2.86 -13.83
C LEU A 44 9.54 4.39 -14.03
N PHE A 45 10.67 4.90 -14.50
CA PHE A 45 10.83 6.33 -14.79
C PHE A 45 9.87 6.78 -15.88
N LEU A 46 9.80 6.06 -16.99
CA LEU A 46 8.86 6.38 -18.07
C LEU A 46 7.41 6.30 -17.58
N HIS A 47 7.08 5.30 -16.78
CA HIS A 47 5.74 5.16 -16.20
C HIS A 47 5.38 6.34 -15.28
N GLN A 48 6.30 6.76 -14.40
CA GLN A 48 6.13 7.95 -13.56
C GLN A 48 5.98 9.22 -14.41
N GLN A 49 6.79 9.38 -15.45
CA GLN A 49 6.71 10.53 -16.35
C GLN A 49 5.36 10.59 -17.07
N LEU A 50 4.80 9.46 -17.51
CA LEU A 50 3.46 9.39 -18.08
C LEU A 50 2.36 9.84 -17.10
N TYR A 51 2.50 9.57 -15.80
CA TYR A 51 1.59 10.09 -14.76
C TYR A 51 1.82 11.58 -14.47
N HIS A 52 3.07 12.06 -14.52
CA HIS A 52 3.40 13.47 -14.34
C HIS A 52 2.86 14.33 -15.48
N LEU A 53 3.00 13.86 -16.71
CA LEU A 53 2.47 14.49 -17.93
C LEU A 53 0.94 14.42 -18.04
N GLY A 54 0.26 13.73 -17.11
CA GLY A 54 -1.20 13.63 -17.10
C GLY A 54 -1.79 12.72 -18.17
N LEU A 55 -0.96 11.97 -18.90
CA LEU A 55 -1.39 11.05 -19.95
C LEU A 55 -2.16 9.84 -19.39
N LEU A 56 -1.85 9.45 -18.15
CA LEU A 56 -2.56 8.40 -17.43
C LEU A 56 -3.70 8.98 -16.58
N LYS A 57 -4.89 8.38 -16.69
CA LYS A 57 -6.09 8.80 -15.95
C LYS A 57 -5.86 8.72 -14.44
N LYS A 58 -5.96 9.87 -13.77
CA LYS A 58 -6.02 9.98 -12.30
C LYS A 58 -7.48 9.99 -11.87
N GLN A 59 -7.94 8.92 -11.24
CA GLN A 59 -9.28 8.89 -10.65
C GLN A 59 -9.22 9.60 -9.30
N ARG A 60 -9.94 10.71 -9.16
CA ARG A 60 -10.07 11.43 -7.88
C ARG A 60 -11.33 10.95 -7.18
N MET A 61 -11.17 10.52 -5.94
CA MET A 61 -12.31 10.25 -5.08
C MET A 61 -12.77 11.54 -4.40
N PRO A 62 -14.08 11.68 -4.14
CA PRO A 62 -14.59 12.84 -3.43
C PRO A 62 -14.19 12.81 -1.95
N VAL A 63 -13.67 11.68 -1.46
CA VAL A 63 -13.36 11.43 -0.06
C VAL A 63 -11.84 11.40 0.19
N PRO A 64 -11.36 11.71 1.42
CA PRO A 64 -9.94 11.62 1.74
C PRO A 64 -9.43 10.18 1.69
N VAL A 65 -8.34 9.95 0.96
CA VAL A 65 -7.74 8.62 0.76
C VAL A 65 -6.35 8.56 1.41
N ILE A 66 -6.14 7.59 2.29
CA ILE A 66 -4.85 7.22 2.85
C ILE A 66 -4.36 5.95 2.16
N SER A 67 -3.23 6.04 1.46
CA SER A 67 -2.58 4.86 0.85
C SER A 67 -1.44 4.36 1.73
N VAL A 68 -1.50 3.10 2.14
CA VAL A 68 -0.50 2.41 2.96
C VAL A 68 0.28 1.45 2.07
N GLY A 69 1.34 1.97 1.44
CA GLY A 69 2.27 1.23 0.61
C GLY A 69 3.53 0.77 1.34
N ASN A 70 4.28 -0.14 0.72
CA ASN A 70 5.66 -0.45 1.10
C ASN A 70 6.47 -0.54 -0.19
N LEU A 71 7.73 -0.12 -0.11
CA LEU A 71 8.68 -0.16 -1.21
C LEU A 71 9.26 -1.58 -1.42
N SER A 72 9.27 -2.40 -0.37
CA SER A 72 9.86 -3.74 -0.39
C SER A 72 8.81 -4.85 -0.43
N TRP A 73 9.15 -5.94 -1.11
CA TRP A 73 8.36 -7.17 -1.16
C TRP A 73 8.63 -7.98 0.12
N GLY A 74 7.60 -8.25 0.93
CA GLY A 74 7.73 -8.99 2.20
C GLY A 74 6.75 -8.53 3.27
N GLY A 75 6.65 -9.30 4.37
CA GLY A 75 5.77 -9.05 5.53
C GLY A 75 6.20 -7.87 6.39
N ASN A 76 6.28 -6.68 5.80
CA ASN A 76 6.80 -5.45 6.41
C ASN A 76 5.76 -4.71 7.27
N GLY A 77 4.83 -5.44 7.90
CA GLY A 77 3.89 -4.84 8.85
C GLY A 77 2.84 -3.89 8.24
N LYS A 78 2.59 -3.92 6.92
CA LYS A 78 1.51 -3.12 6.29
C LYS A 78 0.16 -3.35 6.96
N THR A 79 -0.20 -4.62 7.14
CA THR A 79 -1.49 -5.01 7.72
C THR A 79 -1.64 -4.51 9.16
N PRO A 80 -0.67 -4.71 10.08
CA PRO A 80 -0.68 -4.06 11.38
C PRO A 80 -0.82 -2.53 11.33
N MET A 81 -0.15 -1.87 10.38
CA MET A 81 -0.23 -0.41 10.23
C MET A 81 -1.62 0.04 9.77
N VAL A 82 -2.21 -0.67 8.80
CA VAL A 82 -3.59 -0.42 8.34
C VAL A 82 -4.58 -0.62 9.48
N GLU A 83 -4.42 -1.68 10.27
CA GLU A 83 -5.25 -1.94 11.43
C GLU A 83 -5.12 -0.84 12.49
N TYR A 84 -3.90 -0.39 12.78
CA TYR A 84 -3.65 0.70 13.72
C TYR A 84 -4.33 2.01 13.28
N ILE A 85 -4.19 2.40 12.01
CA ILE A 85 -4.82 3.60 11.46
C ILE A 85 -6.35 3.47 11.52
N ALA A 86 -6.89 2.31 11.14
CA ALA A 86 -8.33 2.10 11.15
C ALA A 86 -8.90 2.17 12.58
N ARG A 87 -8.25 1.55 13.57
CA ARG A 87 -8.65 1.66 14.99
C ARG A 87 -8.56 3.10 15.49
N PHE A 88 -7.48 3.81 15.18
CA PHE A 88 -7.32 5.21 15.55
C PHE A 88 -8.45 6.09 15.00
N LEU A 89 -8.89 5.85 13.77
CA LEU A 89 -10.02 6.57 13.17
C LEU A 89 -11.35 6.21 13.82
N VAL A 90 -11.56 4.93 14.13
CA VAL A 90 -12.74 4.45 14.86
C VAL A 90 -12.83 5.08 16.24
N ASP A 91 -11.73 5.11 16.99
CA ASP A 91 -11.65 5.71 18.32
C ASP A 91 -11.92 7.22 18.26
N ALA A 92 -11.59 7.86 17.12
CA ALA A 92 -11.94 9.25 16.83
C ALA A 92 -13.41 9.43 16.37
N GLY A 93 -14.22 8.38 16.34
CA GLY A 93 -15.63 8.40 15.94
C GLY A 93 -15.86 8.40 14.42
N ILE A 94 -14.83 8.14 13.63
CA ILE A 94 -14.89 8.08 12.17
C ILE A 94 -15.06 6.61 11.75
N SER A 95 -15.90 6.36 10.75
CA SER A 95 -16.10 5.03 10.16
C SER A 95 -15.23 4.89 8.91
N PRO A 96 -14.00 4.32 8.99
CA PRO A 96 -13.13 4.18 7.82
C PRO A 96 -13.58 3.05 6.89
N LEU A 97 -13.29 3.21 5.60
CA LEU A 97 -13.43 2.15 4.59
C LEU A 97 -12.03 1.63 4.24
N ILE A 98 -11.73 0.39 4.60
CA ILE A 98 -10.47 -0.27 4.29
C ILE A 98 -10.60 -1.00 2.96
N LEU A 99 -9.75 -0.69 1.99
CA LEU A 99 -9.74 -1.35 0.68
C LEU A 99 -8.49 -2.17 0.51
N THR A 100 -8.68 -3.46 0.21
CA THR A 100 -7.59 -4.39 -0.04
C THR A 100 -7.75 -5.01 -1.42
N ARG A 101 -6.65 -5.37 -2.07
CA ARG A 101 -6.71 -6.04 -3.38
C ARG A 101 -7.14 -7.50 -3.27
N GLY A 102 -7.00 -8.13 -2.10
CA GLY A 102 -7.20 -9.58 -1.92
C GLY A 102 -6.02 -10.41 -2.44
N TYR A 103 -4.78 -9.96 -2.20
CA TYR A 103 -3.58 -10.73 -2.57
C TYR A 103 -3.48 -12.02 -1.73
N ALA A 104 -2.88 -13.08 -2.29
CA ALA A 104 -2.67 -14.38 -1.62
C ALA A 104 -3.93 -15.02 -0.99
N GLY A 105 -5.08 -14.96 -1.68
CA GLY A 105 -6.30 -15.67 -1.24
C GLY A 105 -7.22 -14.88 -0.30
N GLY A 106 -6.89 -13.62 -0.03
CA GLY A 106 -7.73 -12.72 0.76
C GLY A 106 -7.75 -12.99 2.26
N ASP A 107 -6.79 -13.76 2.77
CA ASP A 107 -6.68 -14.06 4.21
C ASP A 107 -6.47 -12.78 5.03
N GLU A 108 -5.70 -11.83 4.51
CA GLU A 108 -5.53 -10.49 5.09
C GLU A 108 -6.87 -9.76 5.22
N ALA A 109 -7.67 -9.77 4.16
CA ALA A 109 -8.97 -9.12 4.15
C ALA A 109 -9.94 -9.78 5.12
N LYS A 110 -9.95 -11.12 5.20
CA LYS A 110 -10.76 -11.87 6.17
C LYS A 110 -10.33 -11.59 7.60
N MET A 111 -9.03 -11.48 7.87
CA MET A 111 -8.50 -11.12 9.18
C MET A 111 -8.96 -9.72 9.60
N LEU A 112 -8.82 -8.72 8.72
CA LEU A 112 -9.29 -7.37 8.96
C LEU A 112 -10.81 -7.33 9.17
N GLN A 113 -11.58 -8.03 8.33
CA GLN A 113 -13.02 -8.16 8.50
C GLN A 113 -13.36 -8.68 9.89
N ARG A 114 -12.69 -9.74 10.38
CA ARG A 114 -12.91 -10.31 11.71
C ARG A 114 -12.61 -9.32 12.84
N HIS A 115 -11.51 -8.59 12.75
CA HIS A 115 -11.14 -7.61 13.78
C HIS A 115 -12.12 -6.44 13.83
N PHE A 116 -12.68 -6.05 12.68
CA PHE A 116 -13.60 -4.91 12.58
C PHE A 116 -15.08 -5.29 12.57
N VAL A 117 -15.48 -6.57 12.71
CA VAL A 117 -16.90 -6.99 12.77
C VAL A 117 -17.70 -6.23 13.82
N ARG A 118 -17.08 -5.90 14.95
CA ARG A 118 -17.74 -5.21 16.08
C ARG A 118 -17.63 -3.70 16.01
N THR A 119 -17.10 -3.17 14.92
CA THR A 119 -16.71 -1.77 14.75
C THR A 119 -17.45 -1.15 13.58
N SER A 120 -17.49 0.18 13.49
CA SER A 120 -18.08 0.90 12.35
C SER A 120 -17.25 0.85 11.06
N ALA A 121 -16.03 0.30 11.12
CA ALA A 121 -15.13 0.18 9.98
C ALA A 121 -15.60 -0.88 8.98
N LYS A 122 -15.55 -0.55 7.69
CA LYS A 122 -15.97 -1.44 6.59
C LYS A 122 -14.75 -1.90 5.80
N VAL A 123 -14.79 -3.12 5.27
CA VAL A 123 -13.67 -3.69 4.49
C VAL A 123 -14.14 -4.12 3.10
N GLY A 124 -13.64 -3.46 2.06
CA GLY A 124 -13.86 -3.79 0.66
C GLY A 124 -12.68 -4.56 0.06
N VAL A 125 -12.97 -5.55 -0.79
CA VAL A 125 -11.96 -6.36 -1.48
C VAL A 125 -12.18 -6.31 -2.98
N GLY A 126 -11.16 -5.95 -3.76
CA GLY A 126 -11.24 -6.06 -5.20
C GLY A 126 -10.00 -5.62 -5.96
N ALA A 127 -9.87 -6.10 -7.20
CA ALA A 127 -8.73 -5.79 -8.07
C ALA A 127 -8.65 -4.28 -8.39
N ASN A 128 -9.80 -3.63 -8.54
CA ASN A 128 -9.91 -2.20 -8.80
C ASN A 128 -10.46 -1.48 -7.57
N ARG A 129 -9.55 -0.91 -6.77
CA ARG A 129 -9.90 -0.28 -5.49
C ARG A 129 -10.83 0.92 -5.67
N SER A 130 -10.63 1.73 -6.70
CA SER A 130 -11.45 2.92 -6.92
C SER A 130 -12.88 2.57 -7.32
N ALA A 131 -13.08 1.49 -8.08
CA ALA A 131 -14.42 1.00 -8.40
C ALA A 131 -15.13 0.42 -7.16
N VAL A 132 -14.39 -0.28 -6.29
CA VAL A 132 -14.93 -0.78 -5.02
C VAL A 132 -15.25 0.38 -4.08
N ALA A 133 -14.39 1.38 -3.98
CA ALA A 133 -14.66 2.59 -3.21
C ALA A 133 -15.98 3.23 -3.67
N ALA A 134 -16.15 3.42 -4.99
CA ALA A 134 -17.35 4.01 -5.56
C ALA A 134 -18.62 3.21 -5.22
N SER A 135 -18.60 1.88 -5.32
CA SER A 135 -19.77 1.07 -4.99
C SER A 135 -20.14 1.10 -3.50
N PHE A 136 -19.15 1.20 -2.61
CA PHE A 136 -19.40 1.41 -1.18
C PHE A 136 -19.94 2.81 -0.88
N LEU A 137 -19.44 3.84 -1.56
CA LEU A 137 -19.94 5.21 -1.44
C LEU A 137 -21.40 5.33 -1.89
N GLU A 138 -21.77 4.66 -2.99
CA GLU A 138 -23.15 4.60 -3.49
C GLU A 138 -24.09 3.83 -2.55
N ARG A 139 -23.62 2.71 -1.98
CA ARG A 139 -24.45 1.82 -1.17
C ARG A 139 -24.69 2.33 0.25
N ASP A 140 -23.66 2.86 0.89
CA ASP A 140 -23.66 3.14 2.32
C ASP A 140 -23.75 4.63 2.67
N GLY A 141 -23.60 5.51 1.68
CA GLY A 141 -23.54 6.95 1.89
C GLY A 141 -22.31 7.41 2.68
N CYS A 142 -21.94 8.68 2.54
CA CYS A 142 -20.89 9.29 3.36
C CYS A 142 -21.40 9.52 4.79
N ILE A 143 -21.09 8.63 5.73
CA ILE A 143 -21.45 8.83 7.15
C ILE A 143 -20.52 9.90 7.74
N ASN A 144 -21.09 11.06 8.05
CA ASN A 144 -20.41 12.22 8.59
C ASN A 144 -20.44 12.19 10.13
N ASN A 145 -19.27 12.00 10.76
CA ASN A 145 -19.06 12.35 12.17
C ASN A 145 -17.66 12.97 12.35
N PHE A 146 -17.42 14.10 11.68
CA PHE A 146 -16.16 14.85 11.74
C PHE A 146 -16.26 16.01 12.74
N ASN A 147 -16.28 15.70 14.04
CA ASN A 147 -16.26 16.72 15.11
C ASN A 147 -14.92 16.79 15.87
N SER A 148 -13.82 16.29 15.29
CA SER A 148 -12.49 16.41 15.90
C SER A 148 -11.68 17.58 15.31
N SER A 149 -11.48 18.63 16.12
CA SER A 149 -10.74 19.86 15.78
C SER A 149 -9.31 19.64 15.29
N TYR A 150 -8.71 18.47 15.53
CA TYR A 150 -7.36 18.12 15.08
C TYR A 150 -7.26 17.86 13.56
N PHE A 151 -8.28 17.25 12.94
CA PHE A 151 -8.25 16.92 11.52
C PHE A 151 -8.59 18.10 10.60
N LYS A 152 -9.36 19.07 11.11
CA LYS A 152 -9.68 20.32 10.41
C LYS A 152 -8.43 21.16 10.10
N LYS A 153 -7.36 20.97 10.87
CA LYS A 153 -6.03 21.57 10.65
C LYS A 153 -5.18 20.83 9.60
N LEU A 154 -5.39 19.53 9.42
CA LEU A 154 -4.64 18.69 8.46
C LEU A 154 -5.22 18.78 7.03
N CYS A 155 -6.50 19.08 6.88
CA CYS A 155 -7.14 19.28 5.57
C CYS A 155 -8.10 20.49 5.62
N PRO A 156 -7.65 21.71 5.26
CA PRO A 156 -8.47 22.92 5.33
C PRO A 156 -9.57 23.00 4.26
N ASP A 157 -9.44 22.27 3.15
CA ASP A 157 -10.16 22.59 1.89
C ASP A 157 -11.16 21.53 1.39
N GLN A 158 -11.39 20.43 2.12
CA GLN A 158 -12.34 19.40 1.66
C GLN A 158 -13.43 19.13 2.70
N LYS A 159 -14.62 19.69 2.43
CA LYS A 159 -15.88 19.06 2.83
C LYS A 159 -15.95 17.75 2.08
N LEU A 160 -15.70 16.58 2.68
CA LEU A 160 -16.25 15.29 2.24
C LEU A 160 -15.73 14.15 3.14
N GLY A 161 -16.68 13.37 3.65
CA GLY A 161 -16.47 12.28 4.60
C GLY A 161 -16.04 10.95 3.97
N ALA A 162 -15.83 9.94 4.82
CA ALA A 162 -15.27 8.60 4.55
C ALA A 162 -13.77 8.57 4.25
N LEU A 163 -12.94 8.27 5.26
CA LEU A 163 -11.52 8.02 5.03
C LEU A 163 -11.31 6.63 4.40
N GLU A 164 -10.76 6.60 3.19
CA GLU A 164 -10.45 5.38 2.45
C GLU A 164 -9.02 4.95 2.79
N VAL A 165 -8.84 3.84 3.52
CA VAL A 165 -7.51 3.29 3.81
C VAL A 165 -7.19 2.21 2.78
N VAL A 166 -6.33 2.53 1.84
CA VAL A 166 -5.90 1.65 0.75
C VAL A 166 -4.67 0.86 1.18
N ALA A 167 -4.78 -0.47 1.21
CA ALA A 167 -3.67 -1.42 1.38
C ALA A 167 -3.18 -1.98 0.03
#